data_AF-A0A1I2BYI8-F1
#
_entry.id   AF-A0A1I2BYI8-F1
#
_cell.length_a   1.000
_cell.length_b   1.000
_cell.length_c   1.000
_cell.angle_alpha   90.00
_cell.angle_beta   90.00
_cell.angle_gamma   90.00
#
_symmetry.space_group_name_H-M   'P 1'
#
loop_
_entity.id
_entity.type
_entity.pdbx_description
1 polymer ?
#
loop_
_entity_poly.entity_id
_entity_poly.type
_entity_poly.pdbx_seq_one_letter_code
_entity_poly.pdbx_strand_id
1 'polypeptide(L)'
;MKNQVQLITYADRLAGHFPGLAELLAGPLAQAIGGVHVLPFFDPIDGADAGFDPSDHTAVDPRLGDWDDVRALGERVELMADLIVNHVSDASPQFQDFLRQGDASPYAGMFLTLGSVFPAGASEEDLLRIYRPRPGLPLTSVTLGNGDKRLLWTTFTPQQVDIDVQHPEGQAYLRAILQRFQQAGVRAIRLDAAGYAIKKAGTSCFMIPETFDFIGRLSEEARGLGMEVLVEIHSYYQTQIEIAAKVDRVYDFALPPLVLHALFQADAGPLARWLAISPRNAVTVLDTHDGIGVIDVGADAATGRPGLLPPEAIDALVETIHAHSGGQSRQATGAAASNLDLYQVNCTYYDALARDDEAYLTARAIQFFAPGVPQVYYVGLLGGVNDMALLERTRVGRDINRHHYAAAEVRDCLQTPMVRRLLALAAWRNKHPAFAGEFAVLPAAPGHLSLAWTQGAAQARLDVDLAARSAVITQQGGPEGEPARWVVAGPDAAR
;
A
#
# COMPACT_ATOMS: atom_id res chain seq x y z
N MET A 1 12.17 0.48 -10.94
CA MET A 1 12.23 -0.28 -9.71
C MET A 1 13.24 -1.39 -9.80
N LYS A 2 14.24 -1.32 -8.93
CA LYS A 2 15.16 -2.43 -8.69
C LYS A 2 14.40 -3.60 -8.06
N ASN A 3 14.74 -4.84 -8.45
CA ASN A 3 14.18 -6.05 -7.83
C ASN A 3 14.86 -6.35 -6.48
N GLN A 4 14.72 -5.42 -5.54
CA GLN A 4 15.24 -5.50 -4.18
C GLN A 4 14.11 -5.17 -3.21
N VAL A 5 14.20 -5.69 -1.99
CA VAL A 5 13.27 -5.39 -0.91
C VAL A 5 13.25 -3.88 -0.65
N GLN A 6 12.06 -3.31 -0.60
CA GLN A 6 11.81 -1.91 -0.32
C GLN A 6 11.15 -1.75 1.06
N LEU A 7 11.39 -0.62 1.72
CA LEU A 7 10.73 -0.24 2.96
C LEU A 7 9.52 0.66 2.66
N ILE A 8 8.37 0.44 3.30
CA ILE A 8 7.28 1.43 3.35
C ILE A 8 7.31 2.09 4.74
N THR A 9 7.39 3.42 4.81
CA THR A 9 7.44 4.11 6.11
C THR A 9 6.94 5.55 6.07
N TYR A 10 6.49 6.03 7.23
CA TYR A 10 6.37 7.46 7.51
C TYR A 10 7.71 7.96 8.06
N ALA A 11 8.22 9.08 7.55
CA ALA A 11 9.52 9.60 7.98
C ALA A 11 9.55 9.94 9.48
N ASP A 12 8.50 10.58 10.01
CA ASP A 12 8.37 10.94 11.43
C ASP A 12 8.24 9.70 12.33
N ARG A 13 7.46 8.69 11.91
CA ARG A 13 7.10 7.55 12.77
C ARG A 13 8.20 6.51 12.93
N LEU A 14 9.16 6.45 12.01
CA LEU A 14 10.31 5.54 12.10
C LEU A 14 11.61 6.25 12.50
N ALA A 15 11.83 7.46 11.96
CA ALA A 15 13.13 8.10 12.03
C ALA A 15 13.09 9.58 12.43
N GLY A 16 11.91 10.12 12.72
CA GLY A 16 11.69 11.53 13.06
C GLY A 16 11.70 12.48 11.86
N HIS A 17 12.64 12.33 10.93
CA HIS A 17 12.82 13.22 9.78
C HIS A 17 13.66 12.55 8.66
N PHE A 18 13.80 13.20 7.50
CA PHE A 18 14.54 12.66 6.35
C PHE A 18 16.01 12.31 6.66
N PRO A 19 16.81 13.17 7.33
CA PRO A 19 18.17 12.79 7.70
C PRO A 19 18.27 11.53 8.56
N GLY A 20 17.38 11.34 9.53
CA GLY A 20 17.34 10.13 10.37
C GLY A 20 17.00 8.89 9.55
N LEU A 21 16.07 9.02 8.60
CA LEU A 21 15.73 7.92 7.70
C LEU A 21 16.93 7.53 6.81
N ALA A 22 17.66 8.52 6.30
CA ALA A 22 18.88 8.30 5.53
C ALA A 22 19.96 7.59 6.36
N GLU A 23 20.11 7.92 7.64
CA GLU A 23 21.04 7.23 8.56
C GLU A 23 20.67 5.76 8.77
N LEU A 24 19.39 5.45 9.00
CA LEU A 24 18.92 4.07 9.15
C LEU A 24 19.19 3.22 7.90
N LEU A 25 18.92 3.81 6.72
CA LEU A 25 19.10 3.15 5.42
C LEU A 25 20.58 3.02 5.02
N ALA A 26 21.45 3.92 5.47
CA ALA A 26 22.90 3.81 5.27
C ALA A 26 23.60 2.92 6.32
N GLY A 27 22.97 2.70 7.47
CA GLY A 27 23.50 1.91 8.58
C GLY A 27 22.83 0.54 8.68
N PRO A 28 22.02 0.29 9.72
CA PRO A 28 21.53 -1.04 10.06
C PRO A 28 20.65 -1.70 8.98
N LEU A 29 20.02 -0.93 8.08
CA LEU A 29 19.14 -1.46 7.04
C LEU A 29 19.80 -1.59 5.67
N ALA A 30 21.04 -1.14 5.50
CA ALA A 30 21.70 -0.98 4.19
C ALA A 30 21.78 -2.25 3.34
N GLN A 31 21.91 -3.42 3.98
CA GLN A 31 21.98 -4.70 3.26
C GLN A 31 20.60 -5.26 2.92
N ALA A 32 19.59 -4.94 3.75
CA ALA A 32 18.25 -5.50 3.67
C ALA A 32 17.32 -4.68 2.78
N ILE A 33 17.53 -3.36 2.66
CA ILE A 33 16.60 -2.44 1.98
C ILE A 33 17.32 -1.75 0.81
N GLY A 34 16.79 -1.94 -0.41
CA GLY A 34 17.32 -1.34 -1.66
C GLY A 34 16.56 -0.11 -2.15
N GLY A 35 15.38 0.16 -1.59
CA GLY A 35 14.54 1.31 -1.91
C GLY A 35 13.56 1.62 -0.77
N VAL A 36 12.93 2.78 -0.82
CA VAL A 36 11.98 3.23 0.20
C VAL A 36 10.80 3.94 -0.44
N HIS A 37 9.60 3.53 -0.06
CA HIS A 37 8.38 4.30 -0.21
C HIS A 37 8.19 5.12 1.06
N VAL A 38 8.42 6.42 0.94
CA VAL A 38 8.10 7.37 2.00
C VAL A 38 6.65 7.79 1.79
N LEU A 39 5.80 7.43 2.73
CA LEU A 39 4.39 7.84 2.79
C LEU A 39 4.27 9.37 2.82
N PRO A 40 3.09 9.95 2.54
CA PRO A 40 2.96 11.38 2.27
C PRO A 40 3.66 12.24 3.32
N PHE A 41 4.64 13.01 2.86
CA PHE A 41 5.54 13.86 3.66
C PHE A 41 5.29 15.35 3.39
N PHE A 42 4.18 15.66 2.75
CA PHE A 42 3.78 17.00 2.33
C PHE A 42 3.15 17.77 3.49
N ASP A 43 3.08 19.09 3.38
CA ASP A 43 2.51 19.94 4.43
C ASP A 43 0.96 19.91 4.43
N PRO A 44 0.29 19.56 5.56
CA PRO A 44 0.84 18.97 6.79
C PRO A 44 0.79 17.42 6.79
N ILE A 45 1.74 16.78 7.47
CA ILE A 45 1.76 15.30 7.62
C ILE A 45 0.76 14.73 8.63
N ASP A 46 0.15 15.59 9.45
CA ASP A 46 -0.81 15.23 10.51
C ASP A 46 -2.17 15.88 10.29
N GLY A 47 -2.53 16.06 9.00
CA GLY A 47 -3.88 16.39 8.57
C GLY A 47 -4.93 15.34 8.95
N ALA A 48 -6.12 15.48 8.35
CA ALA A 48 -7.26 14.60 8.59
C ALA A 48 -6.97 13.13 8.26
N ASP A 49 -6.03 12.84 7.35
CA ASP A 49 -5.65 11.49 6.98
C ASP A 49 -4.13 11.29 6.90
N ALA A 50 -3.39 11.75 7.92
CA ALA A 50 -1.96 11.43 8.09
C ALA A 50 -1.10 11.72 6.83
N GLY A 51 -1.34 12.88 6.20
CA GLY A 51 -0.61 13.36 5.03
C GLY A 51 -1.30 13.09 3.69
N PHE A 52 -2.37 12.28 3.66
CA PHE A 52 -3.17 12.05 2.45
C PHE A 52 -4.12 13.21 2.11
N ASP A 53 -4.15 14.26 2.93
CA ASP A 53 -4.91 15.49 2.69
C ASP A 53 -3.99 16.72 2.67
N PRO A 54 -3.02 16.79 1.76
CA PRO A 54 -2.03 17.86 1.82
C PRO A 54 -2.61 19.19 1.35
N SER A 55 -2.20 20.24 2.05
CA SER A 55 -2.52 21.62 1.69
C SER A 55 -1.62 22.13 0.57
N ASP A 56 -0.35 21.70 0.55
CA ASP A 56 0.58 21.94 -0.53
C ASP A 56 1.43 20.68 -0.83
N HIS A 57 1.08 19.97 -1.89
CA HIS A 57 1.83 18.81 -2.40
C HIS A 57 3.24 19.13 -2.91
N THR A 58 3.58 20.40 -3.09
CA THR A 58 4.89 20.83 -3.61
C THR A 58 5.84 21.29 -2.51
N ALA A 59 5.37 21.28 -1.25
CA ALA A 59 6.14 21.56 -0.05
C ALA A 59 6.33 20.28 0.78
N VAL A 60 7.54 20.06 1.28
CA VAL A 60 7.79 19.08 2.35
C VAL A 60 7.35 19.73 3.65
N ASP A 61 6.73 18.95 4.53
CA ASP A 61 6.41 19.44 5.88
C ASP A 61 7.70 19.83 6.61
N PRO A 62 7.81 21.07 7.12
CA PRO A 62 9.05 21.60 7.68
C PRO A 62 9.53 20.83 8.92
N ARG A 63 8.67 20.01 9.56
CA ARG A 63 9.07 19.12 10.66
C ARG A 63 9.93 17.95 10.19
N LEU A 64 9.80 17.56 8.91
CA LEU A 64 10.55 16.45 8.31
C LEU A 64 11.84 16.88 7.61
N GLY A 65 11.96 18.16 7.26
CA GLY A 65 13.08 18.70 6.48
C GLY A 65 12.59 19.47 5.26
N ASP A 66 13.36 19.41 4.18
CA ASP A 66 13.03 20.05 2.91
C ASP A 66 13.29 19.15 1.69
N TRP A 67 13.13 19.70 0.48
CA TRP A 67 13.37 18.95 -0.76
C TRP A 67 14.84 18.61 -1.02
N ASP A 68 15.79 19.34 -0.42
CA ASP A 68 17.21 18.99 -0.50
C ASP A 68 17.48 17.72 0.31
N ASP A 69 16.82 17.55 1.47
CA ASP A 69 16.86 16.30 2.24
C ASP A 69 16.24 15.12 1.48
N VAL A 70 15.09 15.34 0.83
CA VAL A 70 14.45 14.32 -0.03
C VAL A 70 15.39 13.91 -1.17
N ARG A 71 16.03 14.89 -1.82
CA ARG A 71 17.01 14.64 -2.88
C ARG A 71 18.22 13.86 -2.37
N ALA A 72 18.75 14.23 -1.21
CA ALA A 72 19.88 13.53 -0.60
C ALA A 72 19.56 12.06 -0.26
N LEU A 73 18.30 11.77 0.09
CA LEU A 73 17.81 10.40 0.27
C LEU A 73 17.72 9.66 -1.08
N GLY A 74 17.13 10.29 -2.11
CA GLY A 74 16.97 9.72 -3.45
C GLY A 74 18.28 9.44 -4.20
N GLU A 75 19.38 10.10 -3.82
CA GLU A 75 20.73 9.79 -4.31
C GLU A 75 21.31 8.49 -3.73
N ARG A 76 20.79 8.02 -2.59
CA ARG A 76 21.30 6.84 -1.86
C ARG A 76 20.50 5.58 -2.16
N VAL A 77 19.18 5.70 -2.17
CA VAL A 77 18.23 4.59 -2.33
C VAL A 77 17.17 4.95 -3.37
N GLU A 78 16.55 3.95 -3.98
CA GLU A 78 15.43 4.20 -4.88
C GLU A 78 14.24 4.75 -4.08
N LEU A 79 13.89 6.02 -4.30
CA LEU A 79 12.81 6.70 -3.60
C LEU A 79 11.49 6.61 -4.37
N MET A 80 10.45 6.17 -3.67
CA MET A 80 9.05 6.21 -4.07
C MET A 80 8.29 7.23 -3.21
N ALA A 81 7.44 8.03 -3.84
CA ALA A 81 6.54 8.99 -3.19
C ALA A 81 5.09 8.80 -3.68
N ASP A 82 4.13 9.21 -2.88
CA ASP A 82 2.72 9.24 -3.27
C ASP A 82 2.41 10.45 -4.16
N LEU A 83 1.76 10.21 -5.29
CA LEU A 83 1.05 11.22 -6.05
C LEU A 83 -0.45 11.06 -5.76
N ILE A 84 -0.98 11.91 -4.88
CA ILE A 84 -2.41 11.89 -4.53
C ILE A 84 -3.17 12.63 -5.64
N VAL A 85 -3.66 11.85 -6.60
CA VAL A 85 -4.26 12.38 -7.83
C VAL A 85 -5.71 12.80 -7.65
N ASN A 86 -6.40 12.27 -6.65
CA ASN A 86 -7.85 12.36 -6.55
C ASN A 86 -8.32 13.63 -5.85
N HIS A 87 -7.60 14.10 -4.83
CA HIS A 87 -8.10 15.12 -3.91
C HIS A 87 -6.97 15.96 -3.30
N VAL A 88 -7.36 17.07 -2.68
CA VAL A 88 -6.49 17.98 -1.91
C VAL A 88 -7.17 18.37 -0.60
N SER A 89 -6.43 18.96 0.34
CA SER A 89 -7.01 19.51 1.57
C SER A 89 -8.02 20.61 1.30
N ASP A 90 -9.07 20.68 2.11
CA ASP A 90 -9.95 21.84 2.23
C ASP A 90 -9.22 23.06 2.83
N ALA A 91 -8.02 22.90 3.37
CA ALA A 91 -7.14 24.01 3.74
C ALA A 91 -6.22 24.48 2.60
N SER A 92 -6.23 23.81 1.43
CA SER A 92 -5.35 24.17 0.32
C SER A 92 -5.58 25.60 -0.18
N PRO A 93 -4.52 26.35 -0.56
CA PRO A 93 -4.64 27.72 -1.05
C PRO A 93 -5.62 27.86 -2.23
N GLN A 94 -5.63 26.88 -3.14
CA GLN A 94 -6.51 26.81 -4.29
C GLN A 94 -7.98 26.72 -3.86
N PHE A 95 -8.28 25.85 -2.89
CA PHE A 95 -9.65 25.65 -2.43
C PHE A 95 -10.14 26.83 -1.58
N GLN A 96 -9.28 27.39 -0.72
CA GLN A 96 -9.60 28.59 0.05
C GLN A 96 -9.88 29.78 -0.87
N ASP A 97 -9.19 29.90 -2.00
CA ASP A 97 -9.49 30.92 -2.99
C ASP A 97 -10.83 30.70 -3.68
N PHE A 98 -11.12 29.46 -4.09
CA PHE A 98 -12.43 29.06 -4.62
C PHE A 98 -13.57 29.31 -3.62
N LEU A 99 -13.39 28.99 -2.34
CA LEU A 99 -14.38 29.28 -1.31
C LEU A 99 -14.68 30.77 -1.19
N ARG A 100 -13.66 31.64 -1.31
CA ARG A 100 -13.87 33.10 -1.23
C ARG A 100 -14.50 33.69 -2.48
N GLN A 101 -14.04 33.30 -3.66
CA GLN A 101 -14.39 33.95 -4.93
C GLN A 101 -15.46 33.21 -5.74
N GLY A 102 -15.78 31.97 -5.37
CA GLY A 102 -16.68 31.10 -6.12
C GLY A 102 -16.20 30.92 -7.56
N ASP A 103 -17.13 31.04 -8.51
CA ASP A 103 -16.87 30.86 -9.94
C ASP A 103 -15.92 31.92 -10.54
N ALA A 104 -15.61 33.00 -9.80
CA ALA A 104 -14.62 33.99 -10.21
C ALA A 104 -13.17 33.59 -9.84
N SER A 105 -12.98 32.55 -9.02
CA SER A 105 -11.64 32.04 -8.70
C SER A 105 -10.98 31.46 -9.96
N PRO A 106 -9.69 31.70 -10.19
CA PRO A 106 -8.94 30.99 -11.24
C PRO A 106 -8.94 29.47 -11.02
N TYR A 107 -9.14 29.01 -9.78
CA TYR A 107 -9.16 27.59 -9.42
C TYR A 107 -10.57 26.99 -9.43
N ALA A 108 -11.62 27.73 -9.84
CA ALA A 108 -13.00 27.23 -9.74
C ALA A 108 -13.23 25.91 -10.49
N GLY A 109 -12.62 25.75 -11.67
CA GLY A 109 -12.71 24.51 -12.44
C GLY A 109 -11.85 23.37 -11.91
N MET A 110 -11.00 23.59 -10.91
CA MET A 110 -10.18 22.54 -10.29
C MET A 110 -11.01 21.62 -9.39
N PHE A 111 -12.14 22.06 -8.84
CA PHE A 111 -12.90 21.31 -7.83
C PHE A 111 -14.17 20.70 -8.39
N LEU A 112 -14.37 19.40 -8.13
CA LEU A 112 -15.57 18.70 -8.56
C LEU A 112 -16.76 19.08 -7.68
N THR A 113 -17.88 19.38 -8.32
CA THR A 113 -19.17 19.60 -7.67
C THR A 113 -20.19 18.62 -8.21
N LEU A 114 -21.30 18.40 -7.49
CA LEU A 114 -22.40 17.60 -8.03
C LEU A 114 -22.87 18.17 -9.39
N GLY A 115 -22.92 19.50 -9.52
CA GLY A 115 -23.34 20.16 -10.75
C GLY A 115 -22.34 20.04 -11.91
N SER A 116 -21.03 19.90 -11.65
CA SER A 116 -20.06 19.70 -12.73
C SER A 116 -20.12 18.28 -13.29
N VAL A 117 -20.38 17.28 -12.44
CA VAL A 117 -20.55 15.89 -12.89
C VAL A 117 -21.94 15.64 -13.47
N PHE A 118 -22.98 16.26 -12.91
CA PHE A 118 -24.38 16.12 -13.31
C PHE A 118 -25.00 17.48 -13.68
N PRO A 119 -24.64 18.07 -14.84
CA PRO A 119 -25.11 19.40 -15.25
C PRO A 119 -26.63 19.46 -15.50
N ALA A 120 -27.27 18.31 -15.78
CA ALA A 120 -28.72 18.20 -15.95
C ALA A 120 -29.46 17.82 -14.65
N GLY A 121 -28.75 17.77 -13.51
CA GLY A 121 -29.23 17.19 -12.26
C GLY A 121 -28.96 15.68 -12.17
N ALA A 122 -28.94 15.15 -10.94
CA ALA A 122 -28.74 13.74 -10.65
C ALA A 122 -30.04 13.09 -10.16
N SER A 123 -30.40 11.93 -10.70
CA SER A 123 -31.47 11.10 -10.16
C SER A 123 -31.02 10.29 -8.95
N GLU A 124 -31.96 9.70 -8.20
CA GLU A 124 -31.61 8.77 -7.12
C GLU A 124 -30.83 7.56 -7.63
N GLU A 125 -31.17 7.04 -8.81
CA GLU A 125 -30.47 5.93 -9.44
C GLU A 125 -29.01 6.29 -9.77
N ASP A 126 -28.77 7.50 -10.26
CA ASP A 126 -27.41 7.99 -10.53
C ASP A 126 -26.56 8.02 -9.25
N LEU A 127 -27.12 8.56 -8.17
CA LEU A 127 -26.42 8.70 -6.90
C LEU A 127 -26.14 7.35 -6.23
N LEU A 128 -27.06 6.39 -6.36
CA LEU A 128 -26.89 5.03 -5.83
C LEU A 128 -25.88 4.18 -6.62
N ARG A 129 -25.63 4.52 -7.89
CA ARG A 129 -24.66 3.81 -8.74
C ARG A 129 -23.21 4.11 -8.37
N ILE A 130 -22.94 5.26 -7.75
CA ILE A 130 -21.59 5.68 -7.37
C ILE A 130 -20.98 4.67 -6.39
N TYR A 131 -19.78 4.17 -6.71
CA TYR A 131 -19.00 3.33 -5.83
C TYR A 131 -18.43 4.14 -4.66
N ARG A 132 -18.44 3.56 -3.46
CA ARG A 132 -18.14 4.31 -2.22
C ARG A 132 -17.29 3.47 -1.27
N PRO A 133 -16.19 4.03 -0.73
CA PRO A 133 -15.41 3.37 0.32
C PRO A 133 -16.11 3.48 1.69
N ARG A 134 -16.89 4.56 1.90
CA ARG A 134 -17.58 4.89 3.16
C ARG A 134 -19.12 4.95 3.02
N PRO A 135 -19.88 4.87 4.13
CA PRO A 135 -21.32 5.14 4.14
C PRO A 135 -21.66 6.58 3.74
N GLY A 136 -22.86 6.79 3.18
CA GLY A 136 -23.35 8.12 2.77
C GLY A 136 -22.96 8.50 1.34
N LEU A 137 -23.41 9.66 0.84
CA LEU A 137 -22.99 10.16 -0.48
C LEU A 137 -21.59 10.77 -0.40
N PRO A 138 -20.77 10.70 -1.47
CA PRO A 138 -19.45 11.33 -1.50
C PRO A 138 -19.55 12.84 -1.74
N LEU A 139 -20.40 13.52 -0.96
CA LEU A 139 -20.73 14.93 -1.14
C LEU A 139 -20.71 15.69 0.18
N THR A 140 -20.08 16.86 0.18
CA THR A 140 -20.07 17.79 1.32
C THR A 140 -20.65 19.14 0.91
N SER A 141 -21.56 19.69 1.72
CA SER A 141 -22.14 21.01 1.45
C SER A 141 -21.22 22.12 1.97
N VAL A 142 -20.94 23.10 1.11
CA VAL A 142 -20.18 24.31 1.46
C VAL A 142 -20.98 25.56 1.09
N THR A 143 -20.65 26.67 1.75
CA THR A 143 -21.17 28.01 1.42
C THR A 143 -20.01 28.86 0.91
N LEU A 144 -20.14 29.37 -0.30
CA LEU A 144 -19.14 30.23 -0.94
C LEU A 144 -19.22 31.67 -0.38
N GLY A 145 -18.20 32.48 -0.63
CA GLY A 145 -18.09 33.86 -0.15
C GLY A 145 -19.19 34.78 -0.67
N ASN A 146 -19.81 34.44 -1.81
CA ASN A 146 -20.99 35.14 -2.34
C ASN A 146 -22.33 34.69 -1.71
N GLY A 147 -22.30 33.74 -0.77
CA GLY A 147 -23.48 33.18 -0.09
C GLY A 147 -24.10 31.96 -0.79
N ASP A 148 -23.62 31.59 -1.97
CA ASP A 148 -24.12 30.42 -2.68
C ASP A 148 -23.76 29.12 -1.97
N LYS A 149 -24.68 28.15 -2.01
CA LYS A 149 -24.38 26.79 -1.58
C LYS A 149 -23.94 25.93 -2.75
N ARG A 150 -22.93 25.08 -2.51
CA ARG A 150 -22.48 24.04 -3.45
C ARG A 150 -22.39 22.70 -2.73
N LEU A 151 -22.55 21.61 -3.48
CA LEU A 151 -22.24 20.25 -3.06
C LEU A 151 -20.94 19.85 -3.73
N LEU A 152 -19.87 19.75 -2.96
CA LEU A 152 -18.55 19.33 -3.42
C LEU A 152 -18.42 17.82 -3.39
N TRP A 153 -17.67 17.28 -4.33
CA TRP A 153 -17.29 15.88 -4.31
C TRP A 153 -16.19 15.65 -3.28
N THR A 154 -16.44 14.73 -2.34
CA THR A 154 -15.53 14.35 -1.25
C THR A 154 -15.62 12.84 -1.06
N THR A 155 -14.81 12.09 -1.80
CA THR A 155 -14.83 10.62 -1.85
C THR A 155 -14.50 10.01 -0.48
N PHE A 156 -13.48 10.57 0.17
CA PHE A 156 -12.94 10.09 1.45
C PHE A 156 -13.44 10.95 2.61
N THR A 157 -12.62 11.76 3.28
CA THR A 157 -13.10 12.68 4.32
C THR A 157 -13.72 13.95 3.72
N PRO A 158 -14.56 14.69 4.46
CA PRO A 158 -15.02 16.03 4.04
C PRO A 158 -13.88 17.04 3.82
N GLN A 159 -12.72 16.82 4.45
CA GLN A 159 -11.52 17.63 4.31
C GLN A 159 -10.74 17.30 3.03
N GLN A 160 -11.01 16.16 2.39
CA GLN A 160 -10.41 15.75 1.13
C GLN A 160 -11.34 16.11 -0.03
N VAL A 161 -11.11 17.28 -0.63
CA VAL A 161 -11.91 17.81 -1.74
C VAL A 161 -11.38 17.24 -3.05
N ASP A 162 -12.23 16.52 -3.78
CA ASP A 162 -11.85 15.89 -5.04
C ASP A 162 -11.60 16.94 -6.14
N ILE A 163 -10.52 16.73 -6.88
CA ILE A 163 -10.14 17.60 -7.99
C ILE A 163 -10.63 17.06 -9.34
N ASP A 164 -10.91 17.97 -10.27
CA ASP A 164 -11.18 17.64 -11.67
C ASP A 164 -9.84 17.48 -12.41
N VAL A 165 -9.38 16.23 -12.51
CA VAL A 165 -8.13 15.88 -13.20
C VAL A 165 -8.20 16.07 -14.73
N GLN A 166 -9.38 16.35 -15.28
CA GLN A 166 -9.56 16.65 -16.70
C GLN A 166 -9.52 18.16 -16.97
N HIS A 167 -9.85 18.99 -15.98
CA HIS A 167 -9.77 20.44 -16.09
C HIS A 167 -8.30 20.93 -16.18
N PRO A 168 -7.98 21.98 -16.96
CA PRO A 168 -6.62 22.50 -17.09
C PRO A 168 -5.92 22.81 -15.75
N GLU A 169 -6.65 23.34 -14.77
CA GLU A 169 -6.08 23.63 -13.44
C GLU A 169 -5.74 22.37 -12.64
N GLY A 170 -6.57 21.32 -12.69
CA GLY A 170 -6.24 20.03 -12.08
C GLY A 170 -5.04 19.36 -12.77
N GLN A 171 -4.94 19.45 -14.09
CA GLN A 171 -3.77 18.97 -14.82
C GLN A 171 -2.50 19.76 -14.47
N ALA A 172 -2.60 21.08 -14.36
CA ALA A 172 -1.48 21.94 -13.97
C ALA A 172 -1.00 21.60 -12.55
N TYR A 173 -1.93 21.33 -11.64
CA TYR A 173 -1.64 20.89 -10.28
C TYR A 173 -0.81 19.61 -10.26
N LEU A 174 -1.29 18.54 -10.90
CA LEU A 174 -0.58 17.26 -10.94
C LEU A 174 0.80 17.37 -11.62
N ARG A 175 0.90 18.18 -12.69
CA ARG A 175 2.18 18.41 -13.38
C ARG A 175 3.20 19.11 -12.50
N ALA A 176 2.79 20.08 -11.68
CA ALA A 176 3.69 20.76 -10.74
C ALA A 176 4.29 19.76 -9.73
N ILE A 177 3.49 18.81 -9.24
CA ILE A 177 3.95 17.75 -8.32
C ILE A 177 4.96 16.83 -9.03
N LEU A 178 4.64 16.36 -10.24
CA LEU A 178 5.55 15.52 -11.02
C LEU A 178 6.90 16.20 -11.31
N GLN A 179 6.89 17.49 -11.63
CA GLN A 179 8.11 18.28 -11.82
C GLN A 179 8.93 18.37 -10.53
N ARG A 180 8.28 18.55 -9.38
CA ARG A 180 8.94 18.58 -8.08
C ARG A 180 9.59 17.24 -7.75
N PHE A 181 8.89 16.14 -7.98
CA PHE A 181 9.40 14.78 -7.78
C PHE A 181 10.62 14.50 -8.66
N GLN A 182 10.56 14.89 -9.93
CA GLN A 182 11.69 14.75 -10.84
C GLN A 182 12.93 15.51 -10.33
N GLN A 183 12.75 16.77 -9.90
CA GLN A 183 13.83 17.61 -9.36
C GLN A 183 14.43 17.03 -8.07
N ALA A 184 13.60 16.37 -7.26
CA ALA A 184 13.99 15.72 -6.01
C ALA A 184 14.57 14.31 -6.19
N GLY A 185 14.71 13.82 -7.43
CA GLY A 185 15.29 12.50 -7.68
C GLY A 185 14.39 11.32 -7.32
N VAL A 186 13.07 11.53 -7.19
CA VAL A 186 12.10 10.45 -7.08
C VAL A 186 12.18 9.58 -8.35
N ARG A 187 12.16 8.24 -8.18
CA ARG A 187 12.29 7.26 -9.27
C ARG A 187 11.06 6.39 -9.44
N ALA A 188 10.15 6.44 -8.50
CA ALA A 188 8.88 5.75 -8.55
C ALA A 188 7.78 6.62 -7.91
N ILE A 189 6.56 6.51 -8.42
CA ILE A 189 5.40 7.14 -7.82
C ILE A 189 4.32 6.10 -7.55
N ARG A 190 3.64 6.22 -6.41
CA ARG A 190 2.38 5.52 -6.14
C ARG A 190 1.23 6.45 -6.49
N LEU A 191 0.35 6.04 -7.40
CA LEU A 191 -0.88 6.78 -7.67
C LEU A 191 -1.92 6.41 -6.62
N ASP A 192 -2.09 7.29 -5.64
CA ASP A 192 -3.06 7.11 -4.56
C ASP A 192 -4.48 7.38 -5.05
N ALA A 193 -5.42 6.50 -4.71
CA ALA A 193 -6.84 6.64 -5.02
C ALA A 193 -7.14 6.86 -6.53
N ALA A 194 -6.26 6.38 -7.41
CA ALA A 194 -6.37 6.60 -8.86
C ALA A 194 -7.65 6.04 -9.47
N GLY A 195 -8.19 4.97 -8.87
CA GLY A 195 -9.45 4.35 -9.29
C GLY A 195 -10.65 5.29 -9.21
N TYR A 196 -10.58 6.31 -8.35
CA TYR A 196 -11.65 7.30 -8.14
C TYR A 196 -11.47 8.59 -8.95
N ALA A 197 -10.34 8.79 -9.62
CA ALA A 197 -9.97 10.11 -10.17
C ALA A 197 -10.98 10.69 -11.19
N ILE A 198 -11.69 9.84 -11.95
CA ILE A 198 -12.64 10.26 -12.98
C ILE A 198 -14.09 10.08 -12.51
N LYS A 199 -14.87 11.15 -12.58
CA LYS A 199 -16.30 11.16 -12.25
C LYS A 199 -17.12 11.39 -13.52
N LYS A 200 -18.08 10.50 -13.77
CA LYS A 200 -18.93 10.56 -14.97
C LYS A 200 -20.35 10.13 -14.65
N ALA A 201 -21.33 10.98 -15.00
CA ALA A 201 -22.74 10.68 -14.83
C ALA A 201 -23.14 9.33 -15.47
N GLY A 202 -24.03 8.60 -14.80
CA GLY A 202 -24.49 7.29 -15.24
C GLY A 202 -23.48 6.14 -15.05
N THR A 203 -22.35 6.36 -14.38
CA THR A 203 -21.34 5.32 -14.11
C THR A 203 -21.10 5.11 -12.61
N SER A 204 -20.29 4.11 -12.26
CA SER A 204 -19.85 3.92 -10.87
C SER A 204 -18.87 4.99 -10.37
N CYS A 205 -18.27 5.78 -11.28
CA CYS A 205 -17.16 6.69 -10.97
C CYS A 205 -15.93 5.99 -10.33
N PHE A 206 -15.83 4.66 -10.50
CA PHE A 206 -14.70 3.88 -10.03
C PHE A 206 -14.27 2.88 -11.10
N MET A 207 -12.99 2.94 -11.48
CA MET A 207 -12.38 2.07 -12.49
C MET A 207 -13.20 1.97 -13.79
N ILE A 208 -13.73 3.11 -14.27
CA ILE A 208 -14.42 3.18 -15.57
C ILE A 208 -13.39 3.29 -16.72
N PRO A 209 -13.75 3.02 -17.98
CA PRO A 209 -12.81 3.09 -19.11
C PRO A 209 -11.98 4.38 -19.15
N GLU A 210 -12.59 5.54 -18.89
CA GLU A 210 -11.91 6.83 -18.85
C GLU A 210 -10.90 6.95 -17.70
N THR A 211 -11.11 6.24 -16.58
CA THR A 211 -10.13 6.13 -15.50
C THR A 211 -8.89 5.37 -15.97
N PHE A 212 -9.06 4.28 -16.72
CA PHE A 212 -7.92 3.57 -17.32
C PHE A 212 -7.13 4.45 -18.27
N ASP A 213 -7.82 5.25 -19.11
CA ASP A 213 -7.17 6.17 -20.04
C ASP A 213 -6.42 7.31 -19.31
N PHE A 214 -6.98 7.81 -18.20
CA PHE A 214 -6.30 8.77 -17.33
C PHE A 214 -5.03 8.18 -16.71
N ILE A 215 -5.12 7.00 -16.10
CA ILE A 215 -3.99 6.31 -15.49
C ILE A 215 -2.89 6.06 -16.53
N GLY A 216 -3.24 5.60 -17.73
CA GLY A 216 -2.30 5.35 -18.81
C GLY A 216 -1.53 6.61 -19.23
N ARG A 217 -2.25 7.72 -19.47
CA ARG A 217 -1.63 9.02 -19.83
C ARG A 217 -0.74 9.58 -18.73
N LEU A 218 -1.18 9.53 -17.48
CA LEU A 218 -0.37 10.02 -16.36
C LEU A 218 0.88 9.14 -16.16
N SER A 219 0.77 7.84 -16.39
CA SER A 219 1.90 6.91 -16.36
C SER A 219 2.90 7.19 -17.48
N GLU A 220 2.43 7.54 -18.68
CA GLU A 220 3.30 7.99 -19.78
C GLU A 220 4.03 9.29 -19.44
N GLU A 221 3.33 10.27 -18.85
CA GLU A 221 3.94 11.53 -18.41
C GLU A 221 5.02 11.31 -17.34
N ALA A 222 4.72 10.51 -16.31
CA ALA A 222 5.68 10.15 -15.26
C ALA A 222 6.91 9.41 -15.81
N ARG A 223 6.71 8.46 -16.74
CA ARG A 223 7.81 7.76 -17.42
C ARG A 223 8.68 8.71 -18.25
N GLY A 224 8.07 9.69 -18.91
CA GLY A 224 8.80 10.75 -19.61
C GLY A 224 9.71 11.58 -18.70
N LEU A 225 9.41 11.61 -17.40
CA LEU A 225 10.22 12.27 -16.37
C LEU A 225 11.18 11.31 -15.64
N GLY A 226 11.23 10.03 -16.03
CA GLY A 226 12.11 9.00 -15.47
C GLY A 226 11.58 8.33 -14.20
N MET A 227 10.26 8.34 -13.99
CA MET A 227 9.59 7.70 -12.84
C MET A 227 8.76 6.50 -13.30
N GLU A 228 8.90 5.35 -12.63
CA GLU A 228 7.99 4.21 -12.76
C GLU A 228 6.71 4.41 -11.94
N VAL A 229 5.59 3.91 -12.43
CA VAL A 229 4.28 4.09 -11.79
C VAL A 229 3.76 2.80 -11.15
N LEU A 230 3.47 2.88 -9.86
CA LEU A 230 2.71 1.89 -9.11
C LEU A 230 1.29 2.40 -8.91
N VAL A 231 0.29 1.62 -9.32
CA VAL A 231 -1.11 1.96 -9.05
C VAL A 231 -1.62 1.21 -7.84
N GLU A 232 -2.33 1.93 -6.98
CA GLU A 232 -3.04 1.35 -5.86
C GLU A 232 -4.53 1.22 -6.20
N ILE A 233 -4.99 -0.03 -6.25
CA ILE A 233 -6.37 -0.39 -6.62
C ILE A 233 -6.79 -1.63 -5.80
N HIS A 234 -7.57 -1.41 -4.76
CA HIS A 234 -8.32 -2.47 -4.09
C HIS A 234 -9.57 -2.84 -4.91
N SER A 235 -9.58 -4.05 -5.48
CA SER A 235 -10.64 -4.48 -6.40
C SER A 235 -10.66 -5.99 -6.57
N TYR A 236 -11.64 -6.49 -7.31
CA TYR A 236 -11.68 -7.89 -7.72
C TYR A 236 -10.40 -8.29 -8.47
N TYR A 237 -9.83 -9.45 -8.13
CA TYR A 237 -8.48 -9.85 -8.59
C TYR A 237 -8.28 -9.84 -10.12
N GLN A 238 -9.33 -10.07 -10.92
CA GLN A 238 -9.21 -10.00 -12.38
C GLN A 238 -9.04 -8.56 -12.88
N THR A 239 -9.67 -7.58 -12.22
CA THR A 239 -9.47 -6.16 -12.53
C THR A 239 -8.02 -5.75 -12.29
N GLN A 240 -7.42 -6.25 -11.21
CA GLN A 240 -5.98 -6.12 -10.91
C GLN A 240 -5.09 -6.74 -12.01
N ILE A 241 -5.44 -7.93 -12.54
CA ILE A 241 -4.73 -8.54 -13.66
C ILE A 241 -4.85 -7.69 -14.95
N GLU A 242 -6.04 -7.16 -15.23
CA GLU A 242 -6.29 -6.35 -16.41
C GLU A 242 -5.54 -5.01 -16.38
N ILE A 243 -5.52 -4.32 -15.23
CA ILE A 243 -4.79 -3.05 -15.11
C ILE A 243 -3.28 -3.27 -15.13
N ALA A 244 -2.77 -4.38 -14.61
CA ALA A 244 -1.34 -4.69 -14.61
C ALA A 244 -0.73 -4.72 -16.02
N ALA A 245 -1.53 -5.01 -17.05
CA ALA A 245 -1.08 -4.96 -18.44
C ALA A 245 -0.89 -3.53 -19.00
N LYS A 246 -1.34 -2.50 -18.28
CA LYS A 246 -1.38 -1.10 -18.74
C LYS A 246 -0.47 -0.15 -17.96
N VAL A 247 0.13 -0.63 -16.87
CA VAL A 247 0.93 0.19 -15.94
C VAL A 247 2.26 -0.49 -15.66
N ASP A 248 3.22 0.25 -15.10
CA ASP A 248 4.53 -0.33 -14.79
C ASP A 248 4.39 -1.36 -13.66
N ARG A 249 3.65 -1.03 -12.60
CA ARG A 249 3.46 -1.88 -11.42
C ARG A 249 2.05 -1.84 -10.85
N VAL A 250 1.65 -2.95 -10.25
CA VAL A 250 0.45 -3.07 -9.40
C VAL A 250 0.84 -3.65 -8.05
N TYR A 251 0.07 -3.38 -7.00
CA TYR A 251 0.22 -4.10 -5.74
C TYR A 251 -0.30 -5.54 -5.85
N ASP A 252 0.34 -6.49 -5.15
CA ASP A 252 -0.26 -7.80 -4.90
C ASP A 252 -1.06 -7.77 -3.58
N PHE A 253 -2.28 -7.25 -3.65
CA PHE A 253 -3.19 -7.20 -2.48
C PHE A 253 -3.91 -8.52 -2.19
N ALA A 254 -3.89 -9.48 -3.12
CA ALA A 254 -4.41 -10.81 -2.86
C ALA A 254 -3.44 -11.62 -1.99
N LEU A 255 -2.13 -11.39 -2.10
CA LEU A 255 -1.11 -12.13 -1.36
C LEU A 255 -1.28 -12.09 0.17
N PRO A 256 -1.47 -10.94 0.86
CA PRO A 256 -1.60 -10.92 2.31
C PRO A 256 -2.70 -11.83 2.88
N PRO A 257 -3.98 -11.70 2.48
CA PRO A 257 -5.03 -12.57 3.01
C PRO A 257 -4.85 -14.04 2.59
N LEU A 258 -4.27 -14.32 1.42
CA LEU A 258 -4.00 -15.71 0.99
C LEU A 258 -2.90 -16.37 1.80
N VAL A 259 -1.85 -15.64 2.18
CA VAL A 259 -0.78 -16.14 3.04
C VAL A 259 -1.32 -16.42 4.44
N LEU A 260 -2.11 -15.50 5.02
CA LEU A 260 -2.79 -15.73 6.30
C LEU A 260 -3.71 -16.95 6.23
N HIS A 261 -4.54 -17.04 5.20
CA HIS A 261 -5.43 -18.20 4.99
C HIS A 261 -4.65 -19.51 4.92
N ALA A 262 -3.57 -19.55 4.14
CA ALA A 262 -2.74 -20.75 4.01
C ALA A 262 -2.14 -21.20 5.35
N LEU A 263 -1.66 -20.26 6.17
CA LEU A 263 -1.10 -20.56 7.49
C LEU A 263 -2.17 -20.93 8.53
N PHE A 264 -3.38 -20.35 8.45
CA PHE A 264 -4.46 -20.65 9.40
C PHE A 264 -5.13 -21.99 9.12
N GLN A 265 -5.31 -22.34 7.85
CA GLN A 265 -6.06 -23.53 7.42
C GLN A 265 -5.14 -24.68 7.00
N ALA A 266 -3.83 -24.48 6.99
CA ALA A 266 -2.86 -25.40 6.39
C ALA A 266 -3.25 -25.80 4.95
N ASP A 267 -3.76 -24.85 4.17
CA ASP A 267 -4.18 -25.04 2.78
C ASP A 267 -3.43 -24.08 1.84
N ALA A 268 -2.45 -24.63 1.10
CA ALA A 268 -1.70 -23.89 0.10
C ALA A 268 -2.49 -23.65 -1.19
N GLY A 269 -3.63 -24.33 -1.40
CA GLY A 269 -4.34 -24.41 -2.68
C GLY A 269 -4.70 -23.03 -3.27
N PRO A 270 -5.43 -22.17 -2.53
CA PRO A 270 -5.77 -20.83 -3.01
C PRO A 270 -4.55 -19.97 -3.34
N LEU A 271 -3.54 -19.97 -2.46
CA LEU A 271 -2.30 -19.23 -2.65
C LEU A 271 -1.51 -19.72 -3.89
N ALA A 272 -1.36 -21.04 -4.04
CA ALA A 272 -0.67 -21.64 -5.19
C ALA A 272 -1.36 -21.31 -6.52
N ARG A 273 -2.71 -21.32 -6.54
CA ARG A 273 -3.49 -20.90 -7.72
C ARG A 273 -3.25 -19.42 -8.04
N TRP A 274 -3.25 -18.55 -7.04
CA TRP A 274 -2.97 -17.13 -7.24
C TRP A 274 -1.55 -16.91 -7.80
N LEU A 275 -0.52 -17.48 -7.17
CA LEU A 275 0.88 -17.34 -7.62
C LEU A 275 1.10 -17.85 -9.06
N ALA A 276 0.28 -18.80 -9.52
CA ALA A 276 0.32 -19.27 -10.90
C ALA A 276 -0.19 -18.22 -11.91
N ILE A 277 -1.14 -17.36 -11.53
CA ILE A 277 -1.80 -16.39 -12.42
C ILE A 277 -1.48 -14.92 -12.10
N SER A 278 -0.85 -14.64 -10.96
CA SER A 278 -0.62 -13.27 -10.50
C SER A 278 0.27 -12.47 -11.47
N PRO A 279 0.01 -11.16 -11.63
CA PRO A 279 0.84 -10.31 -12.47
C PRO A 279 2.31 -10.36 -12.07
N ARG A 280 3.21 -10.47 -13.06
CA ARG A 280 4.67 -10.56 -12.80
C ARG A 280 5.31 -9.21 -12.53
N ASN A 281 4.64 -8.12 -12.89
CA ASN A 281 5.04 -6.76 -12.59
C ASN A 281 4.47 -6.26 -11.25
N ALA A 282 4.29 -7.15 -10.27
CA ALA A 282 3.74 -6.78 -8.97
C ALA A 282 4.77 -6.10 -8.04
N VAL A 283 4.24 -5.37 -7.07
CA VAL A 283 4.89 -5.00 -5.81
C VAL A 283 4.19 -5.80 -4.71
N THR A 284 4.92 -6.72 -4.07
CA THR A 284 4.32 -7.66 -3.11
C THR A 284 4.38 -7.08 -1.70
N VAL A 285 3.30 -7.21 -0.94
CA VAL A 285 3.18 -6.74 0.45
C VAL A 285 2.59 -7.83 1.34
N LEU A 286 2.74 -7.68 2.65
CA LEU A 286 1.94 -8.39 3.66
C LEU A 286 1.16 -7.37 4.50
N ASP A 287 1.87 -6.36 4.96
CA ASP A 287 1.37 -5.17 5.64
C ASP A 287 1.60 -3.93 4.78
N THR A 288 0.70 -2.96 4.94
CA THR A 288 0.82 -1.61 4.41
C THR A 288 0.49 -0.61 5.53
N HIS A 289 0.31 0.66 5.18
CA HIS A 289 -0.19 1.67 6.10
C HIS A 289 -1.71 1.61 6.28
N ASP A 290 -2.43 0.83 5.48
CA ASP A 290 -3.87 0.61 5.62
C ASP A 290 -4.15 -0.76 6.29
N GLY A 291 -5.42 -1.18 6.30
CA GLY A 291 -5.81 -2.48 6.82
C GLY A 291 -5.55 -3.63 5.84
N ILE A 292 -5.70 -4.86 6.32
CA ILE A 292 -5.57 -6.08 5.50
C ILE A 292 -6.81 -6.21 4.60
N GLY A 293 -6.64 -6.07 3.29
CA GLY A 293 -7.71 -6.10 2.28
C GLY A 293 -8.32 -7.47 2.03
N VAL A 294 -9.28 -7.88 2.86
CA VAL A 294 -9.96 -9.19 2.69
C VAL A 294 -10.90 -9.24 1.48
N ILE A 295 -11.29 -8.09 0.93
CA ILE A 295 -12.09 -8.03 -0.32
C ILE A 295 -11.29 -8.39 -1.57
N ASP A 296 -9.97 -8.24 -1.55
CA ASP A 296 -9.13 -8.45 -2.73
C ASP A 296 -9.07 -9.94 -3.14
N VAL A 297 -9.50 -10.84 -2.25
CA VAL A 297 -9.68 -12.27 -2.50
C VAL A 297 -11.15 -12.69 -2.58
N GLY A 298 -12.07 -11.75 -2.38
CA GLY A 298 -13.51 -11.95 -2.38
C GLY A 298 -14.14 -11.94 -3.76
N ALA A 299 -15.45 -12.19 -3.78
CA ALA A 299 -16.24 -12.15 -5.00
C ALA A 299 -16.35 -10.73 -5.57
N ASP A 300 -16.55 -10.64 -6.88
CA ASP A 300 -16.86 -9.37 -7.55
C ASP A 300 -18.21 -8.85 -7.05
N ALA A 301 -18.20 -7.72 -6.32
CA ALA A 301 -19.39 -7.15 -5.73
C ALA A 301 -20.45 -6.70 -6.76
N ALA A 302 -20.04 -6.41 -8.01
CA ALA A 302 -20.95 -5.97 -9.06
C ALA A 302 -21.57 -7.14 -9.83
N THR A 303 -20.80 -8.21 -10.07
CA THR A 303 -21.24 -9.34 -10.92
C THR A 303 -21.56 -10.62 -10.16
N GLY A 304 -21.14 -10.73 -8.90
CA GLY A 304 -21.25 -11.94 -8.08
C GLY A 304 -20.29 -13.06 -8.50
N ARG A 305 -19.32 -12.79 -9.40
CA ARG A 305 -18.33 -13.79 -9.81
C ARG A 305 -17.48 -14.22 -8.60
N PRO A 306 -17.24 -15.53 -8.40
CA PRO A 306 -16.46 -16.02 -7.27
C PRO A 306 -15.04 -15.42 -7.21
N GLY A 307 -14.58 -15.17 -5.98
CA GLY A 307 -13.22 -14.73 -5.67
C GLY A 307 -12.20 -15.85 -5.66
N LEU A 308 -11.03 -15.55 -5.08
CA LEU A 308 -9.95 -16.52 -4.81
C LEU A 308 -10.27 -17.37 -3.58
N LEU A 309 -11.04 -16.82 -2.64
CA LEU A 309 -11.60 -17.51 -1.48
C LEU A 309 -13.13 -17.43 -1.51
N PRO A 310 -13.83 -18.47 -1.05
CA PRO A 310 -15.27 -18.40 -0.83
C PRO A 310 -15.60 -17.55 0.41
N PRO A 311 -16.82 -16.97 0.50
CA PRO A 311 -17.20 -16.07 1.60
C PRO A 311 -16.95 -16.66 3.00
N GLU A 312 -17.30 -17.93 3.22
CA GLU A 312 -17.10 -18.60 4.50
C GLU A 312 -15.62 -18.72 4.92
N ALA A 313 -14.71 -18.80 3.96
CA ALA A 313 -13.27 -18.83 4.23
C ALA A 313 -12.73 -17.44 4.56
N ILE A 314 -13.34 -16.38 4.00
CA ILE A 314 -13.02 -14.98 4.33
C ILE A 314 -13.53 -14.66 5.74
N ASP A 315 -14.75 -15.06 6.07
CA ASP A 315 -15.30 -14.88 7.42
C ASP A 315 -14.42 -15.59 8.46
N ALA A 316 -14.04 -16.84 8.20
CA ALA A 316 -13.13 -17.59 9.07
C ALA A 316 -11.74 -16.92 9.19
N LEU A 317 -11.22 -16.37 8.10
CA LEU A 317 -9.96 -15.60 8.10
C LEU A 317 -10.06 -14.39 9.03
N VAL A 318 -11.09 -13.56 8.87
CA VAL A 318 -11.31 -12.36 9.69
C VAL A 318 -11.46 -12.71 11.17
N GLU A 319 -12.29 -13.71 11.49
CA GLU A 319 -12.51 -14.14 12.87
C GLU A 319 -11.24 -14.74 13.50
N THR A 320 -10.39 -15.40 12.70
CA THR A 320 -9.08 -15.88 13.17
C THR A 320 -8.13 -14.72 13.47
N ILE A 321 -8.08 -13.68 12.64
CA ILE A 321 -7.30 -12.46 12.92
C ILE A 321 -7.77 -11.82 14.23
N HIS A 322 -9.09 -11.72 14.44
CA HIS A 322 -9.67 -11.22 15.68
C HIS A 322 -9.25 -12.06 16.89
N ALA A 323 -9.29 -13.39 16.78
CA ALA A 323 -8.88 -14.29 17.85
C ALA A 323 -7.37 -14.17 18.16
N HIS A 324 -6.52 -14.21 17.14
CA HIS A 324 -5.06 -14.12 17.29
C HIS A 324 -4.59 -12.80 17.89
N SER A 325 -5.25 -11.70 17.54
CA SER A 325 -4.99 -10.38 18.13
C SER A 325 -5.66 -10.16 19.49
N GLY A 326 -6.23 -11.20 20.12
CA GLY A 326 -6.91 -11.08 21.43
C GLY A 326 -8.12 -10.13 21.40
N GLY A 327 -8.79 -10.00 20.26
CA GLY A 327 -9.93 -9.11 20.05
C GLY A 327 -9.57 -7.65 19.75
N GLN A 328 -8.28 -7.29 19.69
CA GLN A 328 -7.84 -5.92 19.43
C GLN A 328 -8.23 -5.41 18.04
N SER A 329 -8.02 -6.21 17.00
CA SER A 329 -8.39 -5.83 15.63
C SER A 329 -9.89 -5.59 15.46
N ARG A 330 -10.74 -6.26 16.24
CA ARG A 330 -12.20 -6.01 16.22
C ARG A 330 -12.55 -4.61 16.73
N GLN A 331 -11.76 -4.05 17.63
CA GLN A 331 -11.95 -2.69 18.16
C GLN A 331 -11.52 -1.61 17.15
N ALA A 332 -10.67 -1.98 16.19
CA ALA A 332 -10.16 -1.07 15.17
C ALA A 332 -10.89 -1.17 13.82
N THR A 333 -11.59 -2.27 13.56
CA THR A 333 -12.12 -2.61 12.23
C THR A 333 -13.56 -2.13 12.02
N GLY A 334 -13.89 -1.73 10.79
CA GLY A 334 -15.25 -1.39 10.39
C GLY A 334 -15.82 -0.20 11.17
N ALA A 335 -17.04 -0.31 11.67
CA ALA A 335 -17.71 0.77 12.40
C ALA A 335 -17.21 0.98 13.84
N ALA A 336 -16.29 0.15 14.34
CA ALA A 336 -15.76 0.26 15.71
C ALA A 336 -14.83 1.48 15.90
N ALA A 337 -14.28 2.01 14.81
CA ALA A 337 -13.40 3.18 14.78
C ALA A 337 -13.67 4.02 13.52
N SER A 338 -13.05 5.20 13.42
CA SER A 338 -13.07 5.99 12.19
C SER A 338 -12.28 5.27 11.11
N ASN A 339 -12.96 4.84 10.05
CA ASN A 339 -12.38 4.10 8.93
C ASN A 339 -12.90 4.66 7.60
N LEU A 340 -11.98 4.81 6.64
CA LEU A 340 -12.33 5.08 5.25
C LEU A 340 -12.87 3.82 4.57
N ASP A 341 -12.26 2.66 4.84
CA ASP A 341 -12.59 1.38 4.24
C ASP A 341 -13.20 0.43 5.26
N LEU A 342 -14.49 0.13 5.09
CA LEU A 342 -15.19 -0.81 5.98
C LEU A 342 -14.83 -2.29 5.74
N TYR A 343 -14.03 -2.56 4.71
CA TYR A 343 -13.80 -3.90 4.17
C TYR A 343 -12.38 -4.43 4.39
N GLN A 344 -11.55 -3.69 5.14
CA GLN A 344 -10.21 -4.10 5.53
C GLN A 344 -10.18 -4.44 7.02
N VAL A 345 -9.31 -5.38 7.42
CA VAL A 345 -9.09 -5.70 8.84
C VAL A 345 -7.92 -4.91 9.36
N ASN A 346 -8.16 -4.01 10.32
CA ASN A 346 -7.12 -3.20 10.95
C ASN A 346 -6.40 -4.03 12.02
N CYS A 347 -5.18 -4.47 11.72
CA CYS A 347 -4.32 -5.24 12.60
C CYS A 347 -2.88 -5.13 12.08
N THR A 348 -1.88 -5.14 12.97
CA THR A 348 -0.52 -5.47 12.54
C THR A 348 -0.49 -6.90 12.00
N TYR A 349 0.30 -7.14 10.95
CA TYR A 349 0.38 -8.48 10.36
C TYR A 349 1.01 -9.50 11.33
N TYR A 350 1.86 -9.03 12.24
CA TYR A 350 2.47 -9.86 13.29
C TYR A 350 1.44 -10.30 14.34
N ASP A 351 0.55 -9.41 14.81
CA ASP A 351 -0.58 -9.82 15.67
C ASP A 351 -1.61 -10.68 14.94
N ALA A 352 -1.82 -10.47 13.64
CA ALA A 352 -2.67 -11.36 12.84
C ALA A 352 -2.15 -12.81 12.86
N LEU A 353 -0.84 -12.99 12.98
CA LEU A 353 -0.17 -14.28 13.15
C LEU A 353 0.08 -14.66 14.62
N ALA A 354 -0.65 -14.05 15.57
CA ALA A 354 -0.54 -14.30 17.00
C ALA A 354 0.87 -14.08 17.59
N ARG A 355 1.66 -13.17 16.99
CA ARG A 355 3.06 -12.90 17.35
C ARG A 355 3.96 -14.13 17.28
N ASP A 356 3.64 -15.05 16.38
CA ASP A 356 4.45 -16.23 16.12
C ASP A 356 5.58 -15.87 15.14
N ASP A 357 6.81 -15.81 15.66
CA ASP A 357 8.03 -15.52 14.89
C ASP A 357 8.20 -16.46 13.69
N GLU A 358 7.91 -17.75 13.86
CA GLU A 358 8.10 -18.76 12.83
C GLU A 358 7.04 -18.63 11.74
N ALA A 359 5.79 -18.36 12.12
CA ALA A 359 4.73 -18.03 11.18
C ALA A 359 5.03 -16.74 10.39
N TYR A 360 5.54 -15.71 11.08
CA TYR A 360 5.85 -14.42 10.47
C TYR A 360 7.00 -14.51 9.47
N LEU A 361 8.09 -15.19 9.85
CA LEU A 361 9.23 -15.42 8.96
C LEU A 361 8.86 -16.35 7.80
N THR A 362 7.99 -17.34 8.02
CA THR A 362 7.42 -18.16 6.94
C THR A 362 6.62 -17.29 5.96
N ALA A 363 5.75 -16.41 6.46
CA ALA A 363 4.98 -15.50 5.62
C ALA A 363 5.87 -14.58 4.79
N ARG A 364 6.94 -14.01 5.39
CA ARG A 364 7.92 -13.17 4.68
C ARG A 364 8.74 -13.95 3.66
N ALA A 365 9.10 -15.21 3.94
CA ALA A 365 9.76 -16.07 2.97
C ALA A 365 8.85 -16.32 1.75
N ILE A 366 7.57 -16.61 1.97
CA ILE A 366 6.59 -16.75 0.89
C ILE A 366 6.50 -15.44 0.09
N GLN A 367 6.39 -14.29 0.75
CA GLN A 367 6.34 -12.97 0.09
C GLN A 367 7.57 -12.72 -0.78
N PHE A 368 8.77 -13.01 -0.29
CA PHE A 368 10.01 -12.77 -1.02
C PHE A 368 10.21 -13.74 -2.18
N PHE A 369 9.60 -14.93 -2.14
CA PHE A 369 9.56 -15.86 -3.27
C PHE A 369 8.42 -15.56 -4.25
N ALA A 370 7.38 -14.83 -3.86
CA ALA A 370 6.33 -14.40 -4.79
C ALA A 370 6.91 -13.47 -5.87
N PRO A 371 6.46 -13.59 -7.14
CA PRO A 371 6.90 -12.69 -8.22
C PRO A 371 6.54 -11.23 -7.97
N GLY A 372 7.54 -10.37 -7.98
CA GLY A 372 7.39 -8.94 -7.80
C GLY A 372 8.53 -8.32 -7.00
N VAL A 373 8.46 -7.00 -6.82
CA VAL A 373 9.35 -6.25 -5.93
C VAL A 373 8.75 -6.29 -4.51
N PRO A 374 9.40 -6.93 -3.53
CA PRO A 374 8.82 -7.02 -2.20
C PRO A 374 8.94 -5.70 -1.42
N GLN A 375 7.86 -5.29 -0.79
CA GLN A 375 7.81 -4.18 0.15
C GLN A 375 7.52 -4.68 1.57
N VAL A 376 8.27 -4.16 2.54
CA VAL A 376 8.12 -4.45 3.97
C VAL A 376 7.72 -3.16 4.67
N TYR A 377 6.55 -3.15 5.31
CA TYR A 377 6.11 -2.00 6.09
C TYR A 377 6.88 -1.89 7.41
N TYR A 378 7.20 -0.66 7.84
CA TYR A 378 8.12 -0.44 8.97
C TYR A 378 7.65 -1.05 10.29
N VAL A 379 6.35 -1.11 10.56
CA VAL A 379 5.82 -1.80 11.75
C VAL A 379 6.15 -3.29 11.67
N GLY A 380 5.91 -3.92 10.54
CA GLY A 380 6.27 -5.31 10.31
C GLY A 380 7.77 -5.58 10.35
N LEU A 381 8.58 -4.69 9.77
CA LEU A 381 10.04 -4.78 9.79
C LEU A 381 10.59 -4.92 11.22
N LEU A 382 9.98 -4.22 12.18
CA LEU A 382 10.40 -4.16 13.57
C LEU A 382 9.67 -5.17 14.48
N GLY A 383 8.82 -6.04 13.94
CA GLY A 383 8.00 -6.96 14.75
C GLY A 383 6.95 -6.26 15.60
N GLY A 384 6.45 -5.14 15.08
CA GLY A 384 5.49 -4.29 15.77
C GLY A 384 4.18 -5.00 16.07
N VAL A 385 3.60 -4.61 17.19
CA VAL A 385 2.30 -5.09 17.67
C VAL A 385 1.27 -3.97 17.58
N ASN A 386 0.00 -4.34 17.70
CA ASN A 386 -1.15 -3.45 17.71
C ASN A 386 -0.98 -2.32 18.74
N ASP A 387 -0.97 -1.08 18.25
CA ASP A 387 -0.89 0.11 19.08
C ASP A 387 -2.28 0.54 19.55
N MET A 388 -2.73 -0.13 20.62
CA MET A 388 -4.02 0.19 21.23
C MET A 388 -4.05 1.58 21.87
N ALA A 389 -2.90 2.12 22.29
CA ALA A 389 -2.83 3.43 22.91
C ALA A 389 -2.97 4.57 21.88
N LEU A 390 -2.39 4.41 20.69
CA LEU A 390 -2.62 5.32 19.57
C LEU A 390 -4.07 5.20 19.08
N LEU A 391 -4.60 3.99 18.90
CA LEU A 391 -6.02 3.79 18.55
C LEU A 391 -6.97 4.47 19.54
N GLU A 392 -6.75 4.30 20.84
CA GLU A 392 -7.60 4.94 21.87
C GLU A 392 -7.54 6.47 21.79
N ARG A 393 -6.36 7.02 21.51
CA ARG A 393 -6.12 8.46 21.43
C ARG A 393 -6.72 9.08 20.18
N THR A 394 -6.54 8.47 19.01
CA THR A 394 -6.91 9.06 17.71
C THR A 394 -8.29 8.63 17.25
N ARG A 395 -8.79 7.47 17.72
CA ARG A 395 -10.01 6.82 17.24
C ARG A 395 -10.00 6.47 15.75
N VAL A 396 -8.84 6.50 15.11
CA VAL A 396 -8.64 6.08 13.72
C VAL A 396 -8.28 4.60 13.71
N GLY A 397 -9.05 3.76 13.01
CA GLY A 397 -8.87 2.32 13.05
C GLY A 397 -7.48 1.87 12.59
N ARG A 398 -7.02 2.44 11.47
CA ARG A 398 -5.72 2.14 10.86
C ARG A 398 -4.52 2.46 11.76
N ASP A 399 -4.69 3.35 12.75
CA ASP A 399 -3.61 3.73 13.64
C ASP A 399 -3.15 2.59 14.56
N ILE A 400 -3.95 1.53 14.72
CA ILE A 400 -3.49 0.29 15.39
C ILE A 400 -2.21 -0.28 14.76
N ASN A 401 -1.97 -0.03 13.47
CA ASN A 401 -0.81 -0.47 12.71
C ASN A 401 0.05 0.72 12.27
N ARG A 402 0.11 1.83 13.02
CA ARG A 402 0.90 3.02 12.64
C ARG A 402 1.70 3.63 13.81
N HIS A 403 2.33 2.76 14.60
CA HIS A 403 3.07 3.13 15.81
C HIS A 403 4.20 4.15 15.55
N HIS A 404 4.41 5.07 16.50
CA HIS A 404 5.54 6.02 16.46
C HIS A 404 6.73 5.45 17.24
N TYR A 405 7.71 4.90 16.53
CA TYR A 405 8.90 4.33 17.15
C TYR A 405 9.88 5.42 17.59
N ALA A 406 10.29 5.38 18.85
CA ALA A 406 11.42 6.19 19.30
C ALA A 406 12.74 5.60 18.78
N ALA A 407 13.76 6.44 18.56
CA ALA A 407 15.06 5.95 18.08
C ALA A 407 15.70 4.86 18.97
N ALA A 408 15.44 4.89 20.28
CA ALA A 408 15.88 3.82 21.20
C ALA A 408 15.13 2.51 20.95
N GLU A 409 13.82 2.58 20.75
CA GLU A 409 12.98 1.44 20.45
C GLU A 409 13.37 0.78 19.12
N VAL A 410 13.63 1.58 18.07
CA VAL A 410 14.14 1.06 16.79
C VAL A 410 15.44 0.27 17.01
N ARG A 411 16.39 0.82 17.78
CA ARG A 411 17.65 0.11 18.06
C ARG A 411 17.41 -1.21 18.77
N ASP A 412 16.50 -1.25 19.73
CA ASP A 412 16.18 -2.45 20.52
C ASP A 412 15.47 -3.51 19.65
N CYS A 413 14.47 -3.10 18.85
CA CYS A 413 13.76 -3.96 17.89
C CYS A 413 14.73 -4.61 16.89
N LEU A 414 15.70 -3.84 16.37
CA LEU A 414 16.73 -4.35 15.45
C LEU A 414 17.65 -5.42 16.08
N GLN A 415 17.70 -5.54 17.41
CA GLN A 415 18.46 -6.60 18.09
C GLN A 415 17.65 -7.87 18.32
N THR A 416 16.33 -7.86 18.12
CA THR A 416 15.50 -9.04 18.35
C THR A 416 15.86 -10.17 17.37
N PRO A 417 15.80 -11.45 17.78
CA PRO A 417 16.11 -12.58 16.90
C PRO A 417 15.26 -12.60 15.63
N MET A 418 13.95 -12.33 15.75
CA MET A 418 13.03 -12.28 14.62
C MET A 418 13.45 -11.21 13.60
N VAL A 419 13.69 -9.97 14.04
CA VAL A 419 14.07 -8.87 13.12
C VAL A 419 15.41 -9.15 12.46
N ARG A 420 16.41 -9.66 13.21
CA ARG A 420 17.71 -10.04 12.62
C ARG A 420 17.56 -11.11 11.53
N ARG A 421 16.72 -12.13 11.76
CA ARG A 421 16.42 -13.18 10.77
C ARG A 421 15.71 -12.62 9.55
N LEU A 422 14.76 -11.70 9.73
CA LEU A 422 14.06 -11.02 8.64
C LEU A 422 15.02 -10.17 7.79
N LEU A 423 15.91 -9.39 8.43
CA LEU A 423 16.91 -8.58 7.73
C LEU A 423 17.91 -9.44 6.96
N ALA A 424 18.32 -10.58 7.51
CA ALA A 424 19.15 -11.55 6.80
C ALA A 424 18.43 -12.13 5.57
N LEU A 425 17.14 -12.48 5.71
CA LEU A 425 16.30 -12.97 4.62
C LEU A 425 16.14 -11.94 3.49
N ALA A 426 15.92 -10.68 3.85
CA ALA A 426 15.84 -9.57 2.91
C ALA A 426 17.19 -9.33 2.19
N ALA A 427 18.30 -9.31 2.95
CA ALA A 427 19.63 -9.14 2.37
C ALA A 427 20.01 -10.27 1.42
N TRP A 428 19.64 -11.51 1.75
CA TRP A 428 19.81 -12.66 0.86
C TRP A 428 18.96 -12.52 -0.41
N ARG A 429 17.67 -12.18 -0.27
CA ARG A 429 16.74 -11.96 -1.40
C ARG A 429 17.23 -10.88 -2.36
N ASN A 430 17.90 -9.85 -1.85
CA ASN A 430 18.45 -8.76 -2.66
C ASN A 430 19.67 -9.15 -3.51
N LYS A 431 20.39 -10.21 -3.11
CA LYS A 431 21.68 -10.59 -3.71
C LYS A 431 21.60 -11.86 -4.54
N HIS A 432 20.66 -12.76 -4.26
CA HIS A 432 20.61 -14.06 -4.92
C HIS A 432 20.16 -13.92 -6.40
N PRO A 433 20.99 -14.35 -7.38
CA PRO A 433 20.73 -14.09 -8.80
C PRO A 433 19.53 -14.85 -9.38
N ALA A 434 19.07 -15.93 -8.75
CA ALA A 434 17.89 -16.67 -9.20
C ALA A 434 16.63 -15.81 -9.32
N PHE A 435 16.47 -14.78 -8.47
CA PHE A 435 15.30 -13.89 -8.50
C PHE A 435 15.24 -12.97 -9.72
N ALA A 436 16.25 -12.99 -10.60
CA ALA A 436 16.22 -12.35 -11.90
C ALA A 436 15.76 -13.29 -13.03
N GLY A 437 15.40 -14.54 -12.72
CA GLY A 437 15.06 -15.56 -13.70
C GLY A 437 13.59 -15.99 -13.69
N GLU A 438 13.36 -17.28 -13.86
CA GLU A 438 12.03 -17.86 -14.01
C GLU A 438 11.48 -18.35 -12.66
N PHE A 439 10.23 -18.00 -12.37
CA PHE A 439 9.49 -18.45 -11.20
C PHE A 439 8.61 -19.66 -11.53
N ALA A 440 8.51 -20.61 -10.60
CA ALA A 440 7.58 -21.72 -10.66
C ALA A 440 6.97 -22.04 -9.29
N VAL A 441 5.67 -22.40 -9.30
CA VAL A 441 5.03 -23.12 -8.20
C VAL A 441 5.25 -24.62 -8.46
N LEU A 442 5.94 -25.31 -7.55
CA LEU A 442 6.27 -26.72 -7.71
C LEU A 442 5.16 -27.62 -7.11
N PRO A 443 5.00 -28.86 -7.62
CA PRO A 443 4.13 -29.84 -6.98
C PRO A 443 4.55 -30.08 -5.53
N ALA A 444 3.59 -30.00 -4.61
CA ALA A 444 3.79 -30.23 -3.17
C ALA A 444 2.69 -31.14 -2.61
N ALA A 445 2.96 -31.80 -1.49
CA ALA A 445 1.96 -32.58 -0.76
C ALA A 445 0.88 -31.66 -0.14
N PRO A 446 -0.31 -32.18 0.21
CA PRO A 446 -1.27 -31.42 1.00
C PRO A 446 -0.63 -30.83 2.26
N GLY A 447 -1.02 -29.61 2.64
CA GLY A 447 -0.41 -28.88 3.76
C GLY A 447 0.97 -28.29 3.50
N HIS A 448 1.51 -28.41 2.27
CA HIS A 448 2.82 -27.88 1.90
C HIS A 448 2.73 -26.94 0.71
N LEU A 449 3.67 -25.99 0.65
CA LEU A 449 3.88 -25.09 -0.49
C LEU A 449 5.36 -25.17 -0.92
N SER A 450 5.61 -25.30 -2.22
CA SER A 450 6.97 -25.31 -2.77
C SER A 450 7.09 -24.32 -3.92
N LEU A 451 8.01 -23.36 -3.80
CA LEU A 451 8.23 -22.27 -4.75
C LEU A 451 9.68 -22.31 -5.23
N ALA A 452 9.94 -21.98 -6.49
CA ALA A 452 11.30 -21.95 -7.02
C ALA A 452 11.56 -20.77 -7.97
N TRP A 453 12.80 -20.32 -7.95
CA TRP A 453 13.39 -19.39 -8.89
C TRP A 453 14.63 -20.01 -9.53
N THR A 454 14.79 -19.85 -10.85
CA THR A 454 15.97 -20.34 -11.58
C THR A 454 16.48 -19.30 -12.57
N GLN A 455 17.78 -18.99 -12.51
CA GLN A 455 18.47 -18.14 -13.49
C GLN A 455 19.81 -18.78 -13.86
N GLY A 456 19.89 -19.42 -15.04
CA GLY A 456 21.07 -20.17 -15.45
C GLY A 456 21.41 -21.28 -14.46
N ALA A 457 22.61 -21.23 -13.86
CA ALA A 457 23.04 -22.19 -12.84
C ALA A 457 22.58 -21.83 -11.41
N ALA A 458 22.02 -20.64 -11.20
CA ALA A 458 21.53 -20.22 -9.90
C ALA A 458 20.10 -20.68 -9.68
N GLN A 459 19.84 -21.27 -8.51
CA GLN A 459 18.53 -21.80 -8.12
C GLN A 459 18.24 -21.44 -6.66
N ALA A 460 17.01 -21.06 -6.39
CA ALA A 460 16.50 -20.92 -5.03
C ALA A 460 15.13 -21.60 -4.95
N ARG A 461 14.97 -22.49 -3.98
CA ARG A 461 13.73 -23.22 -3.71
C ARG A 461 13.31 -22.98 -2.27
N LEU A 462 12.05 -22.64 -2.05
CA LEU A 462 11.41 -22.53 -0.75
C LEU A 462 10.44 -23.70 -0.59
N ASP A 463 10.60 -24.46 0.48
CA ASP A 463 9.65 -25.48 0.91
C ASP A 463 9.05 -25.07 2.26
N VAL A 464 7.72 -25.03 2.32
CA VAL A 464 6.96 -24.64 3.50
C VAL A 464 6.07 -25.79 3.96
N ASP A 465 6.15 -26.13 5.24
CA ASP A 465 5.14 -26.93 5.94
C ASP A 465 4.23 -25.96 6.70
N LEU A 466 2.98 -25.84 6.24
CA LEU A 466 2.03 -24.86 6.75
C LEU A 466 1.54 -25.22 8.17
N ALA A 467 1.43 -26.52 8.48
CA ALA A 467 0.98 -26.96 9.79
C ALA A 467 2.09 -26.74 10.84
N ALA A 468 3.34 -27.00 10.47
CA ALA A 468 4.50 -26.75 11.31
C ALA A 468 4.96 -25.28 11.30
N ARG A 469 4.40 -24.44 10.42
CA ARG A 469 4.80 -23.03 10.22
C ARG A 469 6.31 -22.90 9.99
N SER A 470 6.86 -23.84 9.23
CA SER A 470 8.29 -23.95 8.99
C SER A 470 8.61 -23.71 7.53
N ALA A 471 9.75 -23.09 7.27
CA ALA A 471 10.20 -22.69 5.95
C ALA A 471 11.68 -23.03 5.78
N VAL A 472 12.00 -23.79 4.73
CA VAL A 472 13.35 -24.18 4.38
C VAL A 472 13.67 -23.68 2.97
N ILE A 473 14.78 -22.97 2.83
CA ILE A 473 15.34 -22.57 1.55
C ILE A 473 16.46 -23.54 1.19
N THR A 474 16.42 -24.06 -0.03
CA THR A 474 17.56 -24.75 -0.66
C THR A 474 18.04 -23.90 -1.83
N GLN A 475 19.35 -23.67 -1.94
CA GLN A 475 19.91 -22.78 -2.94
C GLN A 475 21.18 -23.32 -3.60
N GLN A 476 21.43 -22.86 -4.82
CA GLN A 476 22.66 -23.08 -5.58
C GLN A 476 23.03 -21.79 -6.32
N GLY A 477 24.33 -21.47 -6.40
CA GLY A 477 24.79 -20.25 -7.08
C GLY A 477 24.42 -18.96 -6.36
N GLY A 478 24.20 -19.03 -5.04
CA GLY A 478 23.94 -17.89 -4.17
C GLY A 478 25.21 -17.14 -3.73
N PRO A 479 25.07 -16.10 -2.89
CA PRO A 479 26.19 -15.34 -2.34
C PRO A 479 27.19 -16.25 -1.59
N GLU A 480 28.49 -15.94 -1.68
CA GLU A 480 29.52 -16.69 -0.97
C GLU A 480 29.27 -16.70 0.56
N GLY A 481 29.40 -17.87 1.18
CA GLY A 481 29.27 -18.05 2.63
C GLY A 481 27.86 -18.43 3.13
N GLU A 482 26.84 -18.37 2.27
CA GLU A 482 25.48 -18.80 2.64
C GLU A 482 25.31 -20.32 2.55
N PRO A 483 24.58 -20.96 3.47
CA PRO A 483 24.42 -22.41 3.45
C PRO A 483 23.55 -22.84 2.27
N ALA A 484 23.91 -23.97 1.65
CA ALA A 484 23.12 -24.56 0.56
C ALA A 484 21.67 -24.92 1.00
N ARG A 485 21.48 -25.14 2.30
CA ARG A 485 20.17 -25.33 2.94
C ARG A 485 20.05 -24.42 4.16
N TRP A 486 19.03 -23.57 4.17
CA TRP A 486 18.76 -22.61 5.23
C TRP A 486 17.38 -22.83 5.82
N VAL A 487 17.30 -23.08 7.12
CA VAL A 487 16.02 -23.11 7.85
C VAL A 487 15.67 -21.67 8.23
N VAL A 488 14.74 -21.08 7.47
CA VAL A 488 14.27 -19.71 7.70
C VAL A 488 13.32 -19.65 8.87
N ALA A 489 12.47 -20.67 9.02
CA ALA A 489 11.55 -20.83 10.13
C ALA A 489 11.41 -22.31 10.53
N GLY A 490 11.27 -22.59 11.83
CA GLY A 490 11.12 -23.91 12.42
C GLY A 490 12.06 -24.17 13.61
N PRO A 491 11.93 -25.34 14.28
CA PRO A 491 12.68 -25.67 15.50
C PRO A 491 14.20 -25.69 15.35
N ASP A 492 14.71 -25.92 14.13
CA ASP A 492 16.13 -25.93 13.80
C ASP A 492 16.64 -24.60 13.20
N ALA A 493 15.81 -23.55 13.14
CA ALA A 493 16.28 -22.23 12.75
C ALA A 493 17.28 -21.74 13.79
N ALA A 494 18.52 -21.47 13.37
CA ALA A 494 19.57 -21.00 14.27
C ALA A 494 19.09 -19.75 15.04
N ARG A 495 19.07 -19.85 16.37
CA ARG A 495 18.63 -18.79 17.29
C ARG A 495 19.63 -17.64 17.38
#